data_AF-A0A957KBZ5-F1
#
_entry.id   AF-A0A957KBZ5-F1
#
_cell.length_a   1.000
_cell.length_b   1.000
_cell.length_c   1.000
_cell.angle_alpha   90.00
_cell.angle_beta   90.00
_cell.angle_gamma   90.00
#
_symmetry.space_group_name_H-M   'P 1'
#
loop_
_entity.id
_entity.type
_entity.pdbx_description
1 polymer ?
#
loop_
_entity_poly.entity_id
_entity_poly.type
_entity_poly.pdbx_seq_one_letter_code
_entity_poly.pdbx_strand_id
1 'polypeptide(L)'
;MFDEFFTRAHELLEKGIPFATALVVRAENPTSGKPGDKAIVTADGVMHGWIGGSCAQPTVIEESLKALADGEPRLIRLSTEPAGPL
;
A
#
# COMPACT_ATOMS: atom_id res chain seq x y z
N MET A 1 3.95 -15.03 -8.38
CA MET A 1 3.12 -14.03 -7.66
C MET A 1 3.98 -12.95 -6.98
N PHE A 2 5.17 -13.25 -6.43
CA PHE A 2 6.17 -12.20 -6.12
C PHE A 2 6.64 -11.44 -7.37
N ASP A 3 6.68 -12.14 -8.51
CA ASP A 3 7.16 -11.58 -9.78
C ASP A 3 6.35 -10.39 -10.25
N GLU A 4 5.01 -10.43 -10.20
CA GLU A 4 4.17 -9.35 -10.75
C GLU A 4 4.39 -7.99 -10.08
N PHE A 5 4.62 -7.97 -8.76
CA PHE A 5 4.94 -6.73 -8.04
C PHE A 5 6.28 -6.16 -8.50
N PHE A 6 7.32 -6.99 -8.55
CA PHE A 6 8.66 -6.53 -8.95
C PHE A 6 8.73 -6.18 -10.43
N THR A 7 8.06 -6.94 -11.30
CA THR A 7 7.90 -6.63 -12.72
C THR A 7 7.23 -5.27 -12.89
N ARG A 8 6.11 -5.03 -12.19
CA ARG A 8 5.42 -3.75 -12.29
C ARG A 8 6.23 -2.58 -11.75
N ALA A 9 6.92 -2.77 -10.61
CA ALA A 9 7.83 -1.77 -10.07
C ALA A 9 8.94 -1.44 -11.08
N HIS A 10 9.53 -2.46 -11.69
CA HIS A 10 10.57 -2.31 -12.69
C HIS A 10 10.07 -1.53 -13.92
N GLU A 11 8.90 -1.88 -14.47
CA GLU A 11 8.30 -1.17 -15.59
C GLU A 11 8.07 0.33 -15.30
N LEU A 12 7.62 0.66 -14.09
CA LEU A 12 7.35 2.05 -13.70
C LEU A 12 8.67 2.82 -13.52
N LEU A 13 9.69 2.18 -12.94
CA LEU A 13 11.03 2.74 -12.82
C LEU A 13 11.64 3.02 -14.20
N GLU A 14 11.56 2.08 -15.15
CA GLU A 14 12.06 2.27 -16.51
C GLU A 14 11.35 3.42 -17.25
N LYS A 15 10.06 3.64 -16.95
CA LYS A 15 9.26 4.73 -17.53
C LYS A 15 9.39 6.05 -16.79
N GLY A 16 10.14 6.10 -15.69
CA GLY A 16 10.25 7.29 -14.84
C GLY A 16 8.92 7.73 -14.22
N ILE A 17 7.98 6.80 -14.02
CA ILE A 17 6.67 7.08 -13.42
C ILE A 17 6.80 6.93 -11.90
N PRO A 18 6.54 8.00 -11.10
CA PRO A 18 6.56 7.90 -9.64
C PRO A 18 5.45 6.98 -9.11
N PHE A 19 5.78 6.18 -8.11
CA PHE A 19 4.84 5.31 -7.41
C PHE A 19 5.26 5.06 -5.97
N ALA A 20 4.28 4.82 -5.10
CA ALA A 20 4.49 4.37 -3.74
C ALA A 20 4.35 2.85 -3.68
N THR A 21 5.02 2.24 -2.70
CA THR A 21 4.81 0.84 -2.33
C THR A 21 4.08 0.78 -1.00
N ALA A 22 3.01 0.01 -0.94
CA ALA A 22 2.28 -0.30 0.28
C ALA A 22 2.61 -1.76 0.66
N LEU A 23 2.89 -1.99 1.94
CA LEU A 23 3.20 -3.32 2.49
C LEU A 23 2.44 -3.54 3.79
N VAL A 24 1.71 -4.64 3.90
CA VAL A 24 1.18 -5.11 5.17
C VAL A 24 2.34 -5.67 5.97
N VAL A 25 2.73 -4.98 7.05
CA VAL A 25 3.84 -5.39 7.92
C VAL A 25 3.37 -6.21 9.13
N ARG A 26 2.11 -6.02 9.56
CA ARG A 26 1.46 -6.73 10.68
C ARG A 26 -0.04 -6.82 10.40
N ALA A 27 -0.64 -7.92 10.82
CA ALA A 27 -2.08 -8.16 10.72
C ALA A 27 -2.56 -8.88 11.99
N GLU A 28 -3.73 -8.50 12.49
CA GLU A 28 -4.39 -9.14 13.64
C GLU A 28 -5.80 -9.52 13.26
N ASN A 29 -6.23 -10.72 13.66
CA ASN A 29 -7.56 -11.21 13.31
C ASN A 29 -8.66 -10.36 13.99
N PRO A 30 -9.77 -10.07 13.28
CA PRO A 30 -10.10 -10.50 11.93
C PRO A 30 -9.62 -9.51 10.85
N THR A 31 -8.88 -10.01 9.86
CA THR A 31 -8.56 -9.25 8.63
C THR A 31 -8.29 -10.21 7.49
N SER A 32 -8.58 -9.80 6.26
CA SER A 32 -8.19 -10.56 5.08
C SER A 32 -6.70 -10.40 4.78
N GLY A 33 -6.15 -9.20 5.00
CA GLY A 33 -4.75 -8.88 4.74
C GLY A 33 -3.79 -9.66 5.65
N LYS A 34 -2.65 -10.06 5.10
CA LYS A 34 -1.60 -10.84 5.73
C LYS A 34 -0.27 -10.12 5.62
N PRO A 35 0.64 -10.29 6.58
CA PRO A 35 1.99 -9.75 6.46
C PRO A 35 2.65 -10.23 5.16
N GLY A 36 3.21 -9.29 4.41
CA GLY A 36 3.82 -9.55 3.10
C GLY A 36 2.94 -9.22 1.91
N ASP A 37 1.62 -9.04 2.10
CA ASP A 37 0.76 -8.48 1.06
C ASP A 37 1.23 -7.08 0.70
N LYS A 38 1.23 -6.79 -0.59
CA LYS A 38 1.85 -5.60 -1.14
C LYS A 38 1.11 -5.09 -2.36
N ALA A 39 1.14 -3.78 -2.51
CA ALA A 39 0.61 -3.11 -3.67
C ALA A 39 1.51 -1.95 -4.09
N ILE A 40 1.45 -1.60 -5.36
CA ILE A 40 1.99 -0.37 -5.91
C ILE A 40 0.83 0.61 -6.06
N VAL A 41 1.03 1.87 -5.68
CA VAL A 41 0.07 2.95 -5.92
C VAL A 41 0.76 4.03 -6.76
N THR A 42 0.21 4.31 -7.94
CA THR A 42 0.70 5.36 -8.83
C THR A 42 0.11 6.73 -8.47
N ALA A 43 0.70 7.82 -8.97
CA ALA A 43 0.28 9.19 -8.65
C ALA A 43 -1.15 9.54 -9.11
N ASP A 44 -1.73 8.77 -10.01
CA ASP A 44 -3.15 8.86 -10.44
C ASP A 44 -4.10 8.05 -9.53
N GLY A 45 -3.58 7.44 -8.46
CA GLY A 45 -4.35 6.68 -7.48
C GLY A 45 -4.66 5.24 -7.87
N VAL A 46 -4.11 4.73 -8.97
CA VAL A 46 -4.29 3.34 -9.37
C VAL A 46 -3.47 2.41 -8.47
N MET A 47 -4.13 1.37 -7.94
CA MET A 47 -3.50 0.32 -7.15
C MET A 47 -3.24 -0.92 -8.01
N HIS A 48 -2.00 -1.42 -7.98
CA HIS A 48 -1.60 -2.70 -8.57
C HIS A 48 -1.18 -3.66 -7.46
N GLY A 49 -1.78 -4.86 -7.40
CA GLY A 49 -1.55 -5.80 -6.31
C GLY A 49 -2.62 -5.67 -5.23
N TRP A 50 -2.28 -6.10 -4.01
CA TRP A 50 -3.28 -6.27 -2.96
C TRP A 50 -2.71 -5.99 -1.57
N ILE A 51 -3.49 -5.32 -0.73
CA ILE A 51 -3.08 -4.87 0.62
C ILE A 51 -4.15 -5.15 1.70
N GLY A 52 -5.22 -5.88 1.33
CA GLY A 52 -6.39 -6.09 2.17
C GLY A 52 -7.72 -5.86 1.44
N GLY A 53 -8.84 -6.02 2.16
CA GLY A 53 -10.18 -5.85 1.60
C GLY A 53 -10.52 -4.42 1.15
N SER A 54 -11.69 -4.26 0.55
CA SER A 54 -12.17 -2.97 -0.01
C SER A 54 -12.21 -1.83 1.00
N CYS A 55 -12.35 -2.11 2.30
CA CYS A 55 -12.32 -1.08 3.34
C CYS A 55 -10.92 -0.47 3.56
N ALA A 56 -9.85 -1.22 3.28
CA ALA A 56 -8.47 -0.76 3.50
C ALA A 56 -7.94 0.08 2.33
N GLN A 57 -8.34 -0.28 1.11
CA GLN A 57 -7.76 0.30 -0.12
C GLN A 57 -7.89 1.83 -0.19
N PRO A 58 -9.03 2.48 0.13
CA PRO A 58 -9.15 3.93 0.04
C PRO A 58 -8.14 4.68 0.92
N THR A 59 -8.01 4.25 2.18
CA THR A 59 -7.05 4.86 3.12
C THR A 59 -5.61 4.62 2.68
N VAL A 60 -5.29 3.42 2.19
CA VAL A 60 -3.94 3.13 1.68
C VAL A 60 -3.61 3.99 0.46
N ILE A 61 -4.55 4.18 -0.46
CA ILE A 61 -4.37 5.04 -1.64
C ILE A 61 -4.13 6.47 -1.20
N GLU A 62 -4.97 7.01 -0.31
CA GLU A 62 -4.84 8.38 0.19
C GLU A 62 -3.45 8.62 0.82
N GLU A 63 -3.02 7.73 1.73
CA GLU A 63 -1.74 7.86 2.43
C GLU A 63 -0.55 7.63 1.49
N SER A 64 -0.70 6.79 0.47
CA SER A 64 0.30 6.62 -0.59
C SER A 64 0.46 7.89 -1.44
N LEU A 65 -0.63 8.55 -1.81
CA LEU A 65 -0.58 9.82 -2.54
C LEU A 65 0.07 10.92 -1.71
N LYS A 66 -0.22 10.97 -0.41
CA LYS A 66 0.46 11.89 0.50
C LYS A 66 1.97 11.59 0.62
N ALA A 67 2.37 10.31 0.64
CA ALA A 67 3.78 9.88 0.63
C ALA A 67 4.50 10.20 -0.67
N LEU A 68 3.82 10.10 -1.80
CA LEU A 68 4.35 10.54 -3.09
C LEU A 68 4.54 12.05 -3.15
N ALA A 69 3.62 12.82 -2.54
CA ALA A 69 3.65 14.27 -2.60
C ALA A 69 4.79 14.89 -1.76
N ASP A 70 5.09 14.32 -0.58
CA ASP A 70 6.12 14.85 0.30
C ASP A 70 7.42 14.02 0.34
N GLY A 71 7.42 12.82 -0.24
CA GLY A 71 8.57 11.91 -0.26
C GLY A 71 8.80 11.17 1.05
N GLU A 72 7.88 11.25 2.01
CA GLU A 72 8.05 10.68 3.34
C GLU A 72 7.23 9.38 3.54
N PRO A 73 7.84 8.30 4.08
CA PRO A 73 7.12 7.06 4.35
C PRO A 73 6.12 7.22 5.50
N ARG A 74 5.03 6.44 5.46
CA ARG A 74 3.97 6.45 6.48
C ARG A 74 3.72 5.06 7.01
N LEU A 75 3.61 4.94 8.33
CA LEU A 75 3.11 3.75 9.00
C LEU A 75 1.68 4.02 9.48
N ILE A 76 0.72 3.27 8.94
CA ILE A 76 -0.70 3.46 9.23
C ILE A 76 -1.27 2.22 9.92
N ARG A 77 -2.20 2.43 10.86
CA ARG A 77 -2.96 1.35 11.50
C ARG A 77 -4.41 1.43 11.02
N LEU A 78 -4.87 0.34 10.41
CA LEU A 78 -6.26 0.17 10.01
C LEU A 78 -6.94 -0.73 11.04
N SER A 79 -7.90 -0.19 11.78
CA SER A 79 -8.67 -0.91 12.79
C SER A 79 -10.07 -0.33 12.87
N THR A 80 -11.05 -1.18 13.17
CA THR A 80 -12.41 -0.75 13.53
C THR A 80 -12.50 -0.27 14.97
N GLU A 81 -11.49 -0.53 15.79
CA GLU A 81 -11.41 -0.08 17.17
C GLU A 81 -10.69 1.27 17.27
N PRO A 82 -11.14 2.16 18.17
CA PRO A 82 -10.48 3.44 18.40
C PRO A 82 -8.99 3.26 18.76
N ALA A 83 -8.19 4.28 18.47
CA ALA A 83 -6.74 4.21 18.46
C ALA A 83 -6.15 3.70 19.80
N GLY A 84 -5.64 2.47 19.78
CA GLY A 84 -4.63 1.99 20.72
C GLY A 84 -3.22 2.29 20.20
N PRO A 85 -2.17 2.03 20.99
CA PRO A 85 -0.79 2.21 20.55
C PRO A 85 -0.50 1.36 19.30
N LEU A 86 0.39 1.87 18.43
CA LEU A 86 0.95 1.12 17.30
C LEU A 86 1.78 -0.07 17.81
#